data_AF-A0ABD0R640-F1
#
_entry.id   AF-A0ABD0R640-F1
#
_cell.length_a   1.000
_cell.length_b   1.000
_cell.length_c   1.000
_cell.angle_alpha   90.00
_cell.angle_beta   90.00
_cell.angle_gamma   90.00
#
_symmetry.space_group_name_H-M   'P 1'
#
loop_
_entity.id
_entity.type
_entity.pdbx_description
1 polymer ?
#
loop_
_entity_poly.entity_id
_entity_poly.type
_entity_poly.pdbx_seq_one_letter_code
_entity_poly.pdbx_strand_id
1 'polypeptide(L)' 'EREAVQKKTFTKWVNSHLGRVTCRIGDLYTDLRDGRMLIRLLEVLSGEQL' A
#
# COMPACT_ATOMS: atom_id res chain seq x y z
N GLU A 1 -0.76 15.98 14.29
CA GLU A 1 -1.29 16.38 12.96
C GLU A 1 -0.44 15.92 11.79
N ARG A 2 0.88 16.19 11.77
CA ARG A 2 1.77 15.82 10.65
C ARG A 2 1.75 14.32 10.32
N GLU A 3 1.79 13.45 11.33
CA GLU A 3 1.76 11.99 11.14
C GLU A 3 0.43 11.51 10.53
N ALA A 4 -0.70 12.07 10.96
CA ALA A 4 -2.00 11.71 10.42
C ALA A 4 -2.13 12.12 8.94
N VAL A 5 -1.55 13.27 8.56
CA VAL A 5 -1.48 13.72 7.16
C VAL A 5 -0.58 12.78 6.36
N GLN A 6 0.62 12.45 6.85
CA GLN A 6 1.52 11.49 6.20
C GLN A 6 0.84 10.13 6.01
N LYS A 7 0.22 9.59 7.05
CA LYS A 7 -0.52 8.31 6.98
C LYS A 7 -1.58 8.35 5.89
N LYS A 8 -2.39 9.42 5.82
CA LYS A 8 -3.42 9.57 4.78
C LYS A 8 -2.80 9.64 3.38
N THR A 9 -1.71 10.39 3.21
CA THR A 9 -1.00 10.51 1.94
C THR A 9 -0.47 9.15 1.49
N PHE A 10 0.25 8.43 2.36
CA PHE A 10 0.77 7.10 2.04
C PHE A 10 -0.35 6.09 1.79
N THR A 11 -1.43 6.12 2.57
CA THR A 11 -2.59 5.23 2.35
C THR A 11 -3.22 5.45 0.97
N LYS A 12 -3.35 6.71 0.53
CA LYS A 12 -3.84 7.04 -0.81
C LYS A 12 -2.87 6.58 -1.89
N TRP A 13 -1.58 6.82 -1.70
CA TRP A 13 -0.54 6.43 -2.64
C TRP A 13 -0.44 4.91 -2.81
N VAL A 14 -0.49 4.13 -1.72
CA VAL A 14 -0.52 2.67 -1.81
C VAL A 14 -1.77 2.21 -2.59
N ASN A 15 -2.93 2.79 -2.30
CA ASN A 15 -4.18 2.43 -2.98
C ASN A 15 -4.20 2.80 -4.46
N SER A 16 -3.48 3.84 -4.91
CA SER A 16 -3.37 4.14 -6.34
C SER A 16 -2.59 3.07 -7.12
N HIS A 17 -1.69 2.35 -6.46
CA HIS A 17 -0.95 1.24 -7.05
C HIS A 17 -1.72 -0.08 -6.92
N LEU A 18 -2.12 -0.45 -5.71
CA LEU A 18 -2.84 -1.69 -5.44
C LEU A 18 -4.19 -1.77 -6.16
N GLY A 19 -4.82 -0.62 -6.45
CA GLY A 19 -6.04 -0.57 -7.25
C GLY A 19 -5.89 -1.17 -8.65
N ARG A 20 -4.68 -1.22 -9.23
CA ARG A 20 -4.39 -1.84 -10.54
C ARG A 20 -4.57 -3.36 -10.52
N VAL A 21 -4.48 -3.98 -9.34
CA VAL A 21 -4.64 -5.42 -9.11
C VAL A 21 -5.85 -5.73 -8.22
N THR A 22 -6.80 -4.79 -8.12
CA THR A 22 -8.04 -4.94 -7.32
C THR A 22 -7.77 -5.16 -5.82
N CYS A 23 -6.62 -4.69 -5.31
CA CYS A 23 -6.29 -4.71 -3.89
C CYS A 23 -6.45 -3.31 -3.28
N ARG A 24 -6.72 -3.25 -1.97
CA ARG A 24 -6.86 -1.99 -1.23
C ARG A 24 -6.48 -2.18 0.24
N ILE A 25 -5.91 -1.14 0.83
CA ILE A 25 -5.68 -1.04 2.28
C ILE A 25 -6.56 0.05 2.91
N GLY A 26 -7.03 -0.21 4.12
CA GLY A 26 -7.76 0.73 4.97
C GLY A 26 -6.85 1.44 5.97
N ASP A 27 -5.88 0.73 6.54
CA ASP A 27 -4.94 1.26 7.51
C ASP A 27 -3.50 0.81 7.24
N LEU A 28 -2.64 1.79 6.95
CA LEU A 28 -1.23 1.58 6.60
C LEU A 28 -0.45 0.73 7.61
N TYR A 29 -0.75 0.83 8.91
CA TYR A 29 0.05 0.17 9.96
C TYR A 29 -0.44 -1.23 10.33
N THR A 30 -1.68 -1.56 10.00
CA THR A 30 -2.21 -2.92 10.21
C THR A 30 -2.09 -3.74 8.94
N ASP A 31 -2.42 -3.16 7.79
CA ASP A 31 -2.61 -3.91 6.56
C ASP A 31 -1.28 -4.23 5.85
N LEU A 32 -0.22 -3.49 6.17
CA LEU A 32 1.14 -3.79 5.70
C LEU A 32 1.94 -4.66 6.70
N ARG A 33 1.39 -4.94 7.90
CA ARG A 33 2.14 -5.54 9.00
C ARG A 33 2.59 -6.97 8.73
N ASP A 34 1.75 -7.75 8.06
CA ASP A 34 2.04 -9.16 7.74
C ASP A 34 2.93 -9.33 6.50
N GLY A 35 3.28 -8.22 5.84
CA GLY A 35 4.13 -8.18 4.65
C GLY A 35 3.44 -8.55 3.34
N ARG A 36 2.23 -9.13 3.35
CA ARG A 36 1.57 -9.62 2.13
C ARG A 36 1.23 -8.47 1.17
N MET A 37 0.62 -7.42 1.69
CA MET A 37 0.30 -6.23 0.90
C MET A 37 1.56 -5.46 0.49
N LEU A 38 2.64 -5.56 1.27
CA LEU A 38 3.92 -4.96 0.93
C LEU A 38 4.56 -5.66 -0.27
N ILE A 39 4.54 -7.00 -0.32
CA ILE A 39 4.99 -7.78 -1.47
C ILE A 39 4.18 -7.41 -2.71
N ARG A 40 2.84 -7.41 -2.62
CA ARG A 40 1.97 -7.00 -3.73
C ARG A 40 2.28 -5.60 -4.26
N LEU A 41 2.56 -4.67 -3.35
CA LEU A 41 2.92 -3.32 -3.72
C LEU A 41 4.25 -3.28 -4.49
N LEU A 42 5.26 -4.03 -4.03
CA LEU A 42 6.54 -4.15 -4.72
C LEU A 42 6.38 -4.77 -6.11
N GLU A 43 5.60 -5.85 -6.24
CA GLU A 43 5.31 -6.47 -7.54
C GLU A 43 4.69 -5.47 -8.54
N VAL A 44 3.73 -4.67 -8.08
CA VAL A 44 3.07 -3.65 -8.92
C VAL A 44 4.01 -2.51 -9.30
N LEU A 45 4.94 -2.15 -8.41
CA LEU A 45 5.90 -1.07 -8.64
C LEU A 45 7.05 -1.50 -9.57
N SER A 46 7.57 -2.71 -9.40
CA SER A 46 8.64 -3.26 -10.25
C SER A 46 8.12 -3.78 -11.58
N GLY A 47 6.85 -4.20 -11.64
CA GLY A 47 6.32 -4.94 -12.79
C GLY A 47 6.79 -6.39 -12.84
N GLU A 48 7.36 -6.90 -11.75
CA GLU A 48 7.89 -8.26 -11.61
C GLU A 48 7.06 -9.05 -10.58
N GLN A 49 6.99 -10.37 -10.71
CA GLN A 49 6.42 -11.24 -9.66
C GLN A 49 7.53 -11.65 -8.69
N LEU A 50 7.23 -11.60 -7.39
CA LEU A 50 8.16 -11.87 -6.28
C LEU A 50 7.85 -13.19 -5.58
#